data_AF-A0A7S0C985-F1
#
_entry.id   AF-A0A7S0C985-F1
#
_cell.length_a   1.000
_cell.length_b   1.000
_cell.length_c   1.000
_cell.angle_alpha   90.00
_cell.angle_beta   90.00
_cell.angle_gamma   90.00
#
_symmetry.space_group_name_H-M   'P 1'
#
loop_
_entity.id
_entity.type
_entity.pdbx_description
1 polymer ?
#
loop_
_entity_poly.entity_id
_entity_poly.type
_entity_poly.pdbx_seq_one_letter_code
_entity_poly.pdbx_strand_id
1 'polypeptide(L)'
;AMMRLTGLGDPSGKGEAYNFLREQDAKPNKGTGNSDGALNAQIKKITGTENDLRKLTMKQMASLLRSYGMKQNDIDTLKRWDRVHCIRDLSTKAASDGMGDGMEKYARGEKMKLS
;
A
#
# COMPACT_ATOMS: atom_id res chain seq x y z
N ALA A 1 -5.37 -11.85 12.69
CA ALA A 1 -4.83 -12.69 13.78
C ALA A 1 -5.49 -12.21 15.07
N MET A 2 -6.41 -13.01 15.59
CA MET A 2 -7.07 -12.74 16.87
C MET A 2 -6.12 -13.22 17.98
N MET A 3 -5.75 -12.37 18.93
CA MET A 3 -4.89 -12.76 20.05
C MET A 3 -5.78 -13.37 21.13
N ARG A 4 -5.42 -14.55 21.65
CA ARG A 4 -6.16 -15.14 22.76
C ARG A 4 -5.90 -14.37 24.04
N LEU A 5 -6.95 -14.22 24.84
CA LEU A 5 -6.89 -13.53 26.14
C LEU A 5 -6.12 -14.36 27.19
N THR A 6 -5.87 -15.65 26.94
CA THR A 6 -5.27 -16.57 27.91
C THR A 6 -4.28 -17.52 27.23
N GLY A 7 -3.11 -17.76 27.82
CA GLY A 7 -2.15 -18.76 27.35
C GLY A 7 -0.78 -18.65 28.02
N LEU A 8 0.17 -19.52 27.66
CA LEU A 8 1.52 -19.55 28.22
C LEU A 8 2.32 -18.24 28.07
N GLY A 9 1.94 -17.38 27.14
CA GLY A 9 2.53 -16.05 26.96
C GLY A 9 1.75 -14.92 27.61
N ASP A 10 0.83 -15.24 28.51
CA ASP A 10 0.17 -14.27 29.39
C ASP A 10 1.14 -13.86 30.52
N PRO A 11 1.56 -12.58 30.59
CA PRO A 11 2.47 -12.11 31.63
C PRO A 11 1.86 -12.08 33.03
N SER A 12 0.53 -12.16 33.17
CA SER A 12 -0.14 -12.17 34.48
C SER A 12 -0.08 -13.54 35.17
N GLY A 13 0.07 -14.62 34.40
CA GLY A 13 0.00 -16.00 34.90
C GLY A 13 -1.35 -16.41 35.48
N LYS A 14 -2.38 -15.53 35.39
CA LYS A 14 -3.72 -15.72 35.95
C LYS A 14 -4.83 -15.68 34.89
N GLY A 15 -4.50 -15.49 33.61
CA GLY A 15 -5.47 -15.38 32.52
C GLY A 15 -6.08 -13.99 32.36
N GLU A 16 -5.47 -12.96 32.95
CA GLU A 16 -6.01 -11.59 32.99
C GLU A 16 -5.37 -10.66 31.94
N ALA A 17 -4.29 -11.09 31.26
CA ALA A 17 -3.62 -10.31 30.25
C ALA A 17 -3.45 -11.09 28.93
N TYR A 18 -3.37 -10.33 27.83
CA TYR A 18 -3.27 -10.90 26.49
C TYR A 18 -2.06 -11.82 26.34
N ASN A 19 -2.27 -12.95 25.69
CA ASN A 19 -1.20 -13.86 25.32
C ASN A 19 -0.45 -13.29 24.10
N PHE A 20 0.82 -12.93 24.29
CA PHE A 20 1.65 -12.36 23.23
C PHE A 20 2.33 -13.42 22.35
N LEU A 21 2.15 -14.71 22.65
CA LEU A 21 2.61 -15.77 21.76
C LEU A 21 1.74 -15.82 20.51
N ARG A 22 2.41 -15.79 19.35
CA ARG A 22 1.76 -15.99 18.06
C ARG A 22 1.29 -17.45 18.00
N GLU A 23 -0.02 -17.66 18.02
CA GLU A 23 -0.56 -18.95 17.60
C GLU A 23 -0.10 -19.18 16.17
N GLN A 24 0.64 -20.26 15.95
CA GLN A 24 0.80 -20.76 14.59
C GLN A 24 -0.62 -21.14 14.17
N ASP A 25 -1.22 -20.35 13.28
CA ASP A 25 -2.45 -20.71 12.60
C ASP A 25 -2.26 -22.15 12.14
N ALA A 26 -3.00 -23.10 12.73
CA ALA A 26 -2.88 -24.52 12.44
C ALA A 26 -3.39 -24.77 11.01
N LYS A 27 -2.59 -24.39 10.03
CA LYS A 27 -2.74 -24.85 8.66
C LYS A 27 -2.17 -26.26 8.62
N PRO A 28 -2.89 -27.24 8.05
CA PRO A 28 -2.39 -28.60 7.95
C PRO A 28 -1.06 -28.57 7.21
N ASN A 29 -0.04 -29.02 7.92
CA ASN A 29 1.34 -29.05 7.46
C ASN A 29 1.41 -29.94 6.21
N LYS A 30 1.68 -29.34 5.05
CA LYS A 30 2.09 -30.08 3.85
C LYS A 30 3.30 -29.37 3.24
N GLY A 31 4.45 -30.03 3.39
CA GLY A 31 5.58 -29.89 2.48
C GLY A 31 6.49 -28.70 2.75
N THR A 32 7.58 -29.00 3.45
CA THR A 32 8.94 -28.53 3.17
C THR A 32 9.11 -27.81 1.82
N GLY A 33 9.38 -26.50 1.84
CA GLY A 33 9.85 -25.79 0.65
C GLY A 33 9.53 -24.30 0.63
N ASN A 34 10.37 -23.49 1.27
CA ASN A 34 10.69 -22.13 0.84
C ASN A 34 9.51 -21.14 0.63
N SER A 35 8.66 -20.95 1.64
CA SER A 35 7.63 -19.89 1.64
C SER A 35 8.11 -18.52 2.15
N ASP A 36 9.42 -18.30 2.31
CA ASP A 36 9.96 -16.96 2.53
C ASP A 36 9.88 -16.08 1.27
N GLY A 37 9.77 -16.69 0.08
CA GLY A 37 9.69 -15.97 -1.19
C GLY A 37 8.37 -15.25 -1.43
N ALA A 38 7.24 -15.77 -0.97
CA ALA A 38 5.91 -15.21 -1.28
C ALA A 38 5.54 -14.02 -0.40
N LEU A 39 5.84 -14.09 0.91
CA LEU A 39 5.68 -12.93 1.81
C LEU A 39 6.72 -11.85 1.51
N ASN A 40 7.97 -12.22 1.21
CA ASN A 40 8.94 -11.26 0.69
C ASN A 40 8.56 -10.73 -0.68
N ALA A 41 7.86 -11.46 -1.56
CA ALA A 41 7.39 -10.92 -2.83
C ALA A 41 6.27 -9.89 -2.62
N GLN A 42 5.37 -10.09 -1.65
CA GLN A 42 4.35 -9.08 -1.31
C GLN A 42 4.98 -7.85 -0.64
N ILE A 43 5.99 -8.03 0.22
CA ILE A 43 6.73 -6.93 0.85
C ILE A 43 7.66 -6.26 -0.17
N LYS A 44 8.27 -7.00 -1.10
CA LYS A 44 9.05 -6.47 -2.23
C LYS A 44 8.19 -5.74 -3.25
N LYS A 45 6.90 -6.10 -3.37
CA LYS A 45 5.92 -5.29 -4.12
C LYS A 45 5.61 -3.95 -3.41
N ILE A 46 5.88 -3.86 -2.11
CA ILE A 46 5.81 -2.63 -1.31
C ILE A 46 7.16 -1.88 -1.29
N THR A 47 8.27 -2.56 -1.62
CA THR A 47 9.62 -1.97 -1.68
C THR A 47 10.23 -2.13 -3.07
N GLY A 48 9.66 -1.47 -4.07
CA GLY A 48 10.09 -1.53 -5.47
C GLY A 48 9.68 -0.25 -6.20
N THR A 49 10.48 0.78 -5.99
CA THR A 49 10.12 2.20 -6.13
C THR A 49 10.21 2.70 -7.59
N GLU A 50 9.58 2.01 -8.53
CA GLU A 50 9.52 2.46 -9.94
C GLU A 50 8.46 3.55 -10.14
N ASN A 51 7.43 3.57 -9.28
CA ASN A 51 6.30 4.52 -9.36
C ASN A 51 6.19 5.47 -8.15
N ASP A 52 7.28 5.75 -7.43
CA ASP A 52 7.21 6.73 -6.32
C ASP A 52 7.18 8.16 -6.83
N LEU A 53 6.00 8.76 -6.69
CA LEU A 53 5.75 10.17 -6.99
C LEU A 53 6.72 11.11 -6.26
N ARG A 54 7.26 10.72 -5.10
CA ARG A 54 8.23 11.53 -4.35
C ARG A 54 9.61 11.55 -4.99
N LYS A 55 9.92 10.63 -5.90
CA LYS A 55 11.17 10.65 -6.68
C LYS A 55 11.11 11.59 -7.88
N LEU A 56 9.93 11.96 -8.34
CA LEU A 56 9.76 12.84 -9.48
C LEU A 56 10.22 14.27 -9.14
N THR A 57 10.82 14.94 -10.12
CA THR A 57 11.11 16.38 -10.02
C THR A 57 9.81 17.19 -10.12
N MET A 58 9.83 18.44 -9.66
CA MET A 58 8.67 19.34 -9.79
C MET A 58 8.22 19.51 -11.26
N LYS A 59 9.17 19.53 -12.20
CA LYS A 59 8.91 19.61 -13.64
C LYS A 59 8.21 18.35 -14.17
N GLN A 60 8.67 17.16 -13.76
CA GLN A 60 8.03 15.90 -14.15
C GLN A 60 6.61 15.79 -13.62
N MET A 61 6.38 16.20 -12.36
CA MET A 61 5.01 16.26 -11.80
C MET A 61 4.12 17.24 -12.56
N ALA A 62 4.64 18.41 -12.95
CA ALA A 62 3.88 19.38 -13.73
C ALA A 62 3.50 18.83 -15.12
N SER A 63 4.42 18.13 -15.78
CA SER A 63 4.15 17.48 -17.06
C SER A 63 3.02 16.45 -16.94
N LEU A 64 3.01 15.68 -15.84
CA LEU A 64 1.98 14.68 -15.58
C LEU A 64 0.62 15.32 -15.25
N LEU A 65 0.60 16.38 -14.44
CA LEU A 65 -0.64 17.13 -14.17
C LEU A 65 -1.20 17.79 -15.43
N ARG A 66 -0.33 18.22 -16.35
CA ARG A 66 -0.75 18.75 -17.64
C ARG A 66 -1.35 17.68 -18.55
N SER A 67 -0.85 16.43 -18.52
CA SER A 67 -1.49 15.33 -19.25
C SER A 67 -2.88 14.98 -18.72
N TYR A 68 -3.17 15.28 -17.45
CA TYR A 68 -4.54 15.23 -16.89
C TYR A 68 -5.40 16.45 -17.25
N GLY A 69 -4.89 17.42 -18.03
CA GLY A 69 -5.62 18.61 -18.47
C GLY A 69 -5.59 19.80 -17.51
N MET A 70 -4.74 19.80 -16.48
CA MET A 70 -4.63 20.93 -15.55
C MET A 70 -3.89 22.12 -16.19
N LYS A 71 -4.36 23.34 -15.91
CA LYS A 71 -3.74 24.58 -16.40
C LYS A 71 -2.40 24.83 -15.70
N GLN A 72 -1.45 25.42 -16.42
CA GLN A 72 -0.11 25.66 -15.90
C GLN A 72 -0.09 26.60 -14.68
N ASN A 73 -0.93 27.64 -14.68
CA ASN A 73 -1.03 28.58 -13.55
C ASN A 73 -1.43 27.88 -12.25
N ASP A 74 -2.38 26.94 -12.33
CA ASP A 74 -2.87 26.20 -11.17
C ASP A 74 -1.78 25.23 -10.68
N ILE A 75 -1.07 24.55 -11.60
CA ILE A 75 0.05 23.67 -11.26
C ILE A 75 1.14 24.43 -10.49
N ASP A 76 1.46 25.64 -10.93
CA ASP A 76 2.56 26.45 -10.35
C ASP A 76 2.24 27.00 -8.97
N THR A 77 0.96 27.09 -8.60
CA THR A 77 0.55 27.44 -7.23
C THR A 77 0.71 26.27 -6.25
N LEU A 78 0.70 25.02 -6.74
CA LEU A 78 0.75 23.83 -5.91
C LEU A 78 2.16 23.53 -5.38
N LYS A 79 2.26 23.27 -4.08
CA LYS A 79 3.50 22.80 -3.45
C LYS A 79 3.75 21.33 -3.81
N ARG A 80 4.96 20.85 -3.55
CA ARG A 80 5.38 19.48 -3.88
C ARG A 80 4.40 18.42 -3.37
N TRP A 81 3.97 18.52 -2.12
CA TRP A 81 3.03 17.57 -1.55
C TRP A 81 1.66 17.61 -2.22
N ASP A 82 1.15 18.81 -2.51
CA ASP A 82 -0.15 18.98 -3.19
C ASP A 82 -0.13 18.37 -4.59
N ARG A 83 0.97 18.54 -5.33
CA ARG A 83 1.16 17.89 -6.64
C ARG A 83 1.14 16.37 -6.52
N VAL A 84 1.82 15.79 -5.53
CA VAL A 84 1.81 14.34 -5.28
C VAL A 84 0.41 13.84 -4.94
N HIS A 85 -0.35 14.57 -4.13
CA HIS A 85 -1.73 14.24 -3.79
C HIS A 85 -2.64 14.29 -5.03
N CYS A 86 -2.61 15.39 -5.78
CA CYS A 86 -3.43 15.55 -6.99
C CYS A 86 -3.17 14.44 -8.01
N ILE A 87 -1.90 14.14 -8.29
CA ILE A 87 -1.53 13.06 -9.22
C ILE A 87 -2.14 11.73 -8.76
N ARG A 88 -2.06 11.45 -7.46
CA ARG A 88 -2.53 10.18 -6.91
C ARG A 88 -4.03 10.02 -7.00
N ASP A 89 -4.78 11.07 -6.72
CA ASP A 89 -6.23 11.06 -6.79
C ASP A 89 -6.70 10.93 -8.25
N LEU A 90 -6.07 11.67 -9.17
CA LEU A 90 -6.36 11.58 -10.60
C LEU A 90 -6.02 10.20 -11.17
N SER A 91 -4.88 9.62 -10.80
CA SER A 91 -4.52 8.26 -11.22
C SER A 91 -5.45 7.19 -10.65
N THR A 92 -5.89 7.34 -9.41
CA THR A 92 -6.82 6.39 -8.78
C THR A 92 -8.20 6.49 -9.42
N LYS A 93 -8.67 7.71 -9.72
CA LYS A 93 -9.91 7.94 -10.45
C LYS A 93 -9.85 7.34 -11.86
N ALA A 94 -8.78 7.61 -12.61
CA ALA A 94 -8.59 7.05 -13.96
C ALA A 94 -8.59 5.52 -13.97
N ALA A 95 -7.98 4.89 -12.95
CA ALA A 95 -8.00 3.44 -12.79
C ALA A 95 -9.39 2.88 -12.44
N SER A 96 -10.16 3.61 -11.62
CA SER A 96 -11.55 3.24 -11.32
C SER A 96 -12.46 3.36 -12.54
N ASP A 97 -12.22 4.36 -13.39
CA ASP A 97 -13.00 4.62 -14.61
C ASP A 97 -12.60 3.65 -15.75
N GLY A 98 -11.64 2.75 -15.53
CA GLY A 98 -11.17 1.78 -16.53
C GLY A 98 -10.45 2.42 -17.72
N MET A 99 -9.98 3.67 -17.58
CA MET A 99 -9.23 4.36 -18.63
C MET A 99 -7.77 3.89 -18.64
N GLY A 100 -7.52 2.83 -19.42
CA GLY A 100 -6.23 2.16 -19.62
C GLY A 100 -5.17 2.94 -20.39
N ASP A 101 -4.90 4.20 -20.02
CA ASP A 101 -3.87 5.03 -20.65
C ASP A 101 -2.51 4.99 -19.90
N GLY A 102 -2.22 3.89 -19.19
CA GLY A 102 -0.98 3.75 -18.40
C GLY A 102 -0.87 4.71 -17.20
N MET A 103 -1.91 5.51 -16.93
CA MET A 103 -2.03 6.41 -15.78
C MET A 103 -2.33 5.69 -14.46
N GLU A 104 -2.79 4.45 -14.56
CA GLU A 104 -3.11 3.54 -13.45
C GLU A 104 -1.87 3.19 -12.61
N LYS A 105 -0.66 3.37 -13.15
CA LYS A 105 0.61 3.03 -12.49
C LYS A 105 0.84 3.75 -11.15
N TYR A 106 0.18 4.89 -10.94
CA TYR A 106 0.22 5.64 -9.68
C TYR A 106 -1.06 5.50 -8.84
N ALA A 107 -2.06 4.76 -9.33
CA ALA A 107 -3.30 4.51 -8.61
C ALA A 107 -3.02 3.75 -7.31
N ARG A 108 -3.78 4.07 -6.25
CA ARG A 108 -3.82 3.19 -5.08
C ARG A 108 -4.78 2.05 -5.39
N GLY A 109 -4.27 0.82 -5.38
CA GLY A 109 -5.14 -0.35 -5.46
C GLY A 109 -6.17 -0.33 -4.32
N GLU A 110 -7.43 -0.54 -4.65
CA GLU A 110 -8.49 -0.69 -3.67
C GLU A 110 -8.21 -1.95 -2.86
N LYS A 111 -7.89 -1.77 -1.57
CA LYS A 111 -7.82 -2.89 -0.64
C LYS A 111 -9.26 -3.23 -0.32
N MET A 112 -9.79 -4.31 -0.88
CA MET A 112 -11.07 -4.86 -0.46
C MET A 112 -11.13 -4.84 1.07
N LYS A 113 -12.14 -4.17 1.63
CA LYS A 113 -12.38 -4.22 3.07
C LYS A 113 -12.76 -5.67 3.37
N LEU A 114 -11.91 -6.38 4.10
CA LEU A 114 -12.27 -7.66 4.69
C LEU A 114 -13.43 -7.37 5.64
N SER A 115 -14.64 -7.79 5.27
CA SER A 115 -15.81 -7.77 6.16
C SER A 115 -15.64 -8.77 7.28
#